data_AF-A0A951DR15-F1
#
_entry.id   AF-A0A951DR15-F1
#
_cell.length_a   1.000
_cell.length_b   1.000
_cell.length_c   1.000
_cell.angle_alpha   90.00
_cell.angle_beta   90.00
_cell.angle_gamma   90.00
#
_symmetry.space_group_name_H-M   'P 1'
#
loop_
_entity.id
_entity.type
_entity.pdbx_description
1 polymer ?
#
loop_
_entity_poly.entity_id
_entity_poly.type
_entity_poly.pdbx_seq_one_letter_code
_entity_poly.pdbx_strand_id
1 'polypeptide(L)'
;EYEKIGWWEFIGANNRSEEYQKLFGIGCTRSVVAAQARRASSKTIGDMFVQYFFNIAEPTVNADRVLNGPTNDVWLGPWLDYLRSRGVEYHLDSRVRSIELRGGLVRGVTVERDRTVVQEHADYYVAALPVEVMATLITDEMVRVDPSLANIFALSRNVGWMNGIQFYLSDDVPISRGHTIYLDSPWALTSISQRQFWPGVDLRRYGDGRIRGILSVDISDWDTPGLFGKPARQCTREEVKNEVWEQLKRSLNVTGTTLLSDDNLRDWFLDPDVNPILGTNSEPLLVNLVDTWRLRPTATTRIRNFFLASDYVQTFTDLATMEGANEAGRRAVNGILEACGVTASPCQIWNLHEPELLQAWRAHDLNRYRRGLPWEDTLMSLAMNALAAVQRGALALESSIRNGVGSAAHVEDLLSYLRTGESRSALLERLTSGRDEQAGGDLLRAFAALSRAGTPQSDALSTAAVDALASLSREVSGVRFVES
;
A
#
# COMPACT_ATOMS: atom_id res chain seq x y z
N GLU A 1 14.39 -13.61 -6.66
CA GLU A 1 13.87 -14.99 -6.53
C GLU A 1 12.34 -15.02 -6.53
N TYR A 2 11.69 -14.30 -5.61
CA TYR A 2 10.23 -14.34 -5.41
C TYR A 2 9.37 -13.74 -6.53
N GLU A 3 9.95 -13.05 -7.51
CA GLU A 3 9.19 -12.52 -8.66
C GLU A 3 8.60 -13.64 -9.53
N LYS A 4 9.22 -14.83 -9.52
CA LYS A 4 8.81 -15.99 -10.32
C LYS A 4 7.85 -16.93 -9.58
N ILE A 5 7.43 -16.56 -8.38
CA ILE A 5 6.58 -17.39 -7.51
C ILE A 5 5.27 -16.64 -7.29
N GLY A 6 4.14 -17.32 -7.48
CA GLY A 6 2.82 -16.74 -7.18
C GLY A 6 2.56 -16.66 -5.68
N TRP A 7 1.89 -15.60 -5.22
CA TRP A 7 1.60 -15.40 -3.79
C TRP A 7 0.92 -16.62 -3.14
N TRP A 8 -0.09 -17.17 -3.82
CA TRP A 8 -0.81 -18.37 -3.36
C TRP A 8 0.11 -19.59 -3.13
N GLU A 9 1.12 -19.76 -3.99
CA GLU A 9 2.12 -20.81 -3.86
C GLU A 9 3.08 -20.52 -2.71
N PHE A 10 3.58 -19.29 -2.63
CA PHE A 10 4.53 -18.85 -1.59
C PHE A 10 4.00 -19.08 -0.17
N ILE A 11 2.72 -18.75 0.09
CA ILE A 11 2.12 -18.98 1.41
C ILE A 11 1.64 -20.42 1.63
N GLY A 12 1.78 -21.29 0.62
CA GLY A 12 1.33 -22.68 0.67
C GLY A 12 -0.18 -22.84 0.81
N ALA A 13 -0.97 -21.91 0.26
CA ALA A 13 -2.41 -21.78 0.55
C ALA A 13 -3.22 -23.06 0.28
N ASN A 14 -2.86 -23.85 -0.75
CA ASN A 14 -3.54 -25.12 -1.07
C ASN A 14 -3.53 -26.14 0.08
N ASN A 15 -2.55 -26.06 0.97
CA ASN A 15 -2.36 -26.99 2.08
C ASN A 15 -2.85 -26.42 3.43
N ARG A 16 -3.62 -25.33 3.38
CA ARG A 16 -4.12 -24.60 4.56
C ARG A 16 -5.65 -24.58 4.58
N SER A 17 -6.22 -24.24 5.74
CA SER A 17 -7.67 -24.19 5.93
C SER A 17 -8.32 -23.13 5.02
N GLU A 18 -9.63 -23.25 4.80
CA GLU A 18 -10.38 -22.25 4.03
C GLU A 18 -10.29 -20.85 4.64
N GLU A 19 -10.28 -20.74 5.97
CA GLU A 19 -10.15 -19.47 6.68
C GLU A 19 -8.79 -18.83 6.41
N TYR A 20 -7.72 -19.63 6.41
CA TYR A 20 -6.37 -19.15 6.06
C TYR A 20 -6.34 -18.66 4.61
N GLN A 21 -6.91 -19.43 3.69
CA GLN A 21 -7.00 -19.07 2.28
C GLN A 21 -7.79 -17.76 2.08
N LYS A 22 -8.92 -17.59 2.77
CA LYS A 22 -9.75 -16.38 2.71
C LYS A 22 -9.03 -15.17 3.31
N LEU A 23 -8.39 -15.31 4.46
CA LEU A 23 -7.76 -14.19 5.16
C LEU A 23 -6.40 -13.79 4.55
N PHE A 24 -5.47 -14.74 4.45
CA PHE A 24 -4.08 -14.48 4.05
C PHE A 24 -3.83 -14.65 2.55
N GLY A 25 -4.58 -15.55 1.90
CA GLY A 25 -4.54 -15.68 0.45
C GLY A 25 -5.29 -14.53 -0.21
N ILE A 26 -6.60 -14.46 0.00
CA ILE A 26 -7.49 -13.54 -0.69
C ILE A 26 -7.50 -12.14 -0.05
N GLY A 27 -7.69 -12.05 1.27
CA GLY A 27 -7.80 -10.77 1.97
C GLY A 27 -6.57 -9.89 1.82
N CYS A 28 -5.37 -10.44 2.10
CA CYS A 28 -4.12 -9.69 1.99
C CYS A 28 -3.85 -9.16 0.56
N THR A 29 -4.07 -9.97 -0.48
CA THR A 29 -3.81 -9.49 -1.85
C THR A 29 -4.87 -8.50 -2.33
N ARG A 30 -6.12 -8.62 -1.87
CA ARG A 30 -7.17 -7.64 -2.17
C ARG A 30 -6.83 -6.25 -1.63
N SER A 31 -6.17 -6.16 -0.48
CA SER A 31 -5.67 -4.89 0.08
C SER A 31 -4.53 -4.26 -0.73
N VAL A 32 -3.92 -4.98 -1.67
CA VAL A 32 -2.82 -4.50 -2.52
C VAL A 32 -3.35 -4.33 -3.96
N VAL A 33 -4.16 -3.28 -4.17
CA VAL A 33 -4.74 -2.93 -5.49
C VAL A 33 -5.53 -4.11 -6.09
N ALA A 34 -6.38 -4.71 -5.26
CA ALA A 34 -7.27 -5.80 -5.66
C ALA A 34 -6.58 -6.98 -6.37
N ALA A 35 -5.30 -7.23 -6.06
CA ALA A 35 -4.52 -8.24 -6.78
C ALA A 35 -5.12 -9.64 -6.63
N GLN A 36 -5.12 -10.38 -7.75
CA GLN A 36 -5.62 -11.75 -7.79
C GLN A 36 -4.62 -12.70 -7.12
N ALA A 37 -4.96 -13.19 -5.92
CA ALA A 37 -4.07 -13.99 -5.06
C ALA A 37 -3.34 -15.14 -5.78
N ARG A 38 -4.02 -15.80 -6.73
CA ARG A 38 -3.49 -16.95 -7.49
C ARG A 38 -2.52 -16.56 -8.61
N ARG A 39 -2.47 -15.29 -9.00
CA ARG A 39 -1.70 -14.81 -10.17
C ARG A 39 -0.70 -13.71 -9.82
N ALA A 40 -0.86 -13.08 -8.66
CA ALA A 40 0.00 -11.99 -8.22
C ALA A 40 1.41 -12.49 -7.87
N SER A 41 2.42 -11.69 -8.20
CA SER A 41 3.81 -11.94 -7.84
C SER A 41 4.02 -11.87 -6.32
N SER A 42 4.74 -12.85 -5.76
CA SER A 42 5.09 -12.84 -4.33
C SER A 42 6.02 -11.69 -3.98
N LYS A 43 6.87 -11.26 -4.92
CA LYS A 43 7.74 -10.10 -4.73
C LYS A 43 6.88 -8.84 -4.54
N THR A 44 6.01 -8.51 -5.50
CA THR A 44 5.16 -7.32 -5.44
C THR A 44 4.26 -7.33 -4.20
N ILE A 45 3.53 -8.44 -3.96
CA ILE A 45 2.61 -8.51 -2.81
C ILE A 45 3.37 -8.48 -1.49
N GLY A 46 4.47 -9.22 -1.37
CA GLY A 46 5.28 -9.27 -0.16
C GLY A 46 5.89 -7.90 0.18
N ASP A 47 6.51 -7.24 -0.80
CA ASP A 47 7.12 -5.92 -0.61
C ASP A 47 6.08 -4.92 -0.09
N MET A 48 4.93 -4.81 -0.75
CA MET A 48 3.87 -3.87 -0.36
C MET A 48 3.24 -4.22 0.99
N PHE A 49 3.03 -5.50 1.26
CA PHE A 49 2.46 -5.94 2.52
C PHE A 49 3.39 -5.66 3.71
N VAL A 50 4.70 -5.82 3.52
CA VAL A 50 5.72 -5.42 4.51
C VAL A 50 5.68 -3.91 4.74
N GLN A 51 5.58 -3.09 3.69
CA GLN A 51 5.45 -1.64 3.84
C GLN A 51 4.20 -1.25 4.64
N TYR A 52 3.04 -1.88 4.37
CA TYR A 52 1.83 -1.64 5.15
C TYR A 52 2.01 -2.00 6.62
N PHE A 53 2.66 -3.11 6.94
CA PHE A 53 2.93 -3.47 8.33
C PHE A 53 3.85 -2.48 9.03
N PHE A 54 4.90 -2.00 8.38
CA PHE A 54 5.76 -0.97 8.96
C PHE A 54 4.97 0.30 9.25
N ASN A 55 4.14 0.76 8.31
CA ASN A 55 3.30 1.94 8.50
C ASN A 55 2.27 1.76 9.62
N ILE A 56 1.67 0.57 9.77
CA ILE A 56 0.71 0.26 10.84
C ILE A 56 1.40 0.18 12.21
N ALA A 57 2.62 -0.38 12.24
CA ALA A 57 3.39 -0.54 13.47
C ALA A 57 4.01 0.78 13.94
N GLU A 58 4.19 1.76 13.06
CA GLU A 58 4.75 3.07 13.39
C GLU A 58 3.67 4.02 13.94
N PRO A 59 3.71 4.37 15.25
CA PRO A 59 2.62 5.12 15.90
C PRO A 59 2.34 6.51 15.32
N THR A 60 3.32 7.11 14.66
CA THR A 60 3.22 8.46 14.08
C THR A 60 2.72 8.46 12.64
N VAL A 61 2.53 7.30 12.02
CA VAL A 61 2.14 7.16 10.62
C VAL A 61 0.68 6.71 10.51
N ASN A 62 -0.10 7.48 9.75
CA ASN A 62 -1.41 7.00 9.26
C ASN A 62 -1.19 6.19 7.98
N ALA A 63 -1.32 4.86 8.10
CA ALA A 63 -1.08 3.90 7.02
C ALA A 63 -2.12 3.94 5.89
N ASP A 64 -3.32 4.47 6.15
CA ASP A 64 -4.39 4.66 5.17
C ASP A 64 -4.88 6.11 5.22
N ARG A 65 -5.00 6.74 4.05
CA ARG A 65 -5.44 8.12 3.89
C ARG A 65 -6.30 8.24 2.65
N VAL A 66 -7.37 9.01 2.77
CA VAL A 66 -8.28 9.32 1.67
C VAL A 66 -8.45 10.81 1.53
N LEU A 67 -8.86 11.25 0.34
CA LEU A 67 -9.16 12.64 0.07
C LEU A 67 -10.33 13.12 0.95
N ASN A 68 -10.26 14.37 1.41
CA ASN A 68 -11.23 14.98 2.31
C ASN A 68 -12.43 15.63 1.58
N GLY A 69 -12.62 15.31 0.31
CA GLY A 69 -13.73 15.73 -0.53
C GLY A 69 -13.71 15.03 -1.90
N PRO A 70 -14.64 15.37 -2.80
CA PRO A 70 -14.63 14.86 -4.18
C PRO A 70 -13.29 15.12 -4.86
N THR A 71 -12.75 14.11 -5.56
CA THR A 71 -11.42 14.14 -6.17
C THR A 71 -11.18 15.35 -7.08
N ASN A 72 -12.20 15.76 -7.83
CA ASN A 72 -12.15 16.95 -8.69
C ASN A 72 -11.91 18.23 -7.89
N ASP A 73 -12.61 18.38 -6.76
CA ASP A 73 -12.66 19.62 -6.00
C ASP A 73 -11.40 19.81 -5.15
N VAL A 74 -10.89 18.73 -4.55
CA VAL A 74 -9.78 18.81 -3.58
C VAL A 74 -8.42 18.47 -4.17
N TRP A 75 -8.37 17.94 -5.39
CA TRP A 75 -7.11 17.55 -6.03
C TRP A 75 -6.98 17.99 -7.49
N LEU A 76 -7.82 17.48 -8.40
CA LEU A 76 -7.59 17.66 -9.84
C LEU A 76 -7.75 19.11 -10.29
N GLY A 77 -8.82 19.78 -9.86
CA GLY A 77 -9.05 21.21 -10.14
C GLY A 77 -7.93 22.10 -9.63
N PRO A 78 -7.59 22.05 -8.32
CA PRO A 78 -6.47 22.82 -7.77
C PRO A 78 -5.13 22.57 -8.47
N TRP A 79 -4.85 21.32 -8.85
CA TRP A 79 -3.61 20.96 -9.54
C TRP A 79 -3.58 21.50 -10.97
N LEU A 80 -4.70 21.40 -11.70
CA LEU A 80 -4.87 21.97 -13.03
C LEU A 80 -4.65 23.50 -13.02
N ASP A 81 -5.28 24.19 -12.08
CA ASP A 81 -5.15 25.65 -11.93
C ASP A 81 -3.71 26.05 -11.59
N TYR A 82 -3.06 25.30 -10.68
CA TYR A 82 -1.66 25.49 -10.37
C TYR A 82 -0.78 25.35 -11.61
N LEU A 83 -0.90 24.24 -12.35
CA LEU A 83 -0.05 23.99 -13.53
C LEU A 83 -0.28 25.03 -14.64
N ARG A 84 -1.53 25.45 -14.88
CA ARG A 84 -1.83 26.57 -15.79
C ARG A 84 -1.18 27.87 -15.34
N SER A 85 -1.20 28.18 -14.05
CA SER A 85 -0.52 29.37 -13.50
C SER A 85 1.01 29.31 -13.66
N ARG A 86 1.57 28.11 -13.87
CA ARG A 86 2.99 27.88 -14.18
C ARG A 86 3.29 27.88 -15.68
N GLY A 87 2.30 28.12 -16.53
CA GLY A 87 2.45 28.15 -17.98
C GLY A 87 2.29 26.80 -18.68
N VAL A 88 1.76 25.78 -18.01
CA VAL A 88 1.43 24.51 -18.67
C VAL A 88 0.20 24.70 -19.55
N GLU A 89 0.34 24.38 -20.83
CA GLU A 89 -0.74 24.38 -21.81
C GLU A 89 -1.40 22.99 -21.86
N TYR A 90 -2.73 22.97 -21.83
CA TYR A 90 -3.52 21.74 -21.91
C TYR A 90 -4.29 21.71 -23.22
N HIS A 91 -4.07 20.66 -24.01
CA HIS A 91 -4.83 20.39 -25.22
C HIS A 91 -5.79 19.23 -24.98
N LEU A 92 -7.04 19.54 -24.65
CA LEU A 92 -8.11 18.55 -24.49
C LEU A 92 -8.63 18.10 -25.87
N ASP A 93 -9.48 17.07 -25.87
CA ASP A 93 -10.08 16.50 -27.11
C ASP A 93 -9.03 16.17 -28.18
N SER A 94 -7.83 15.77 -27.72
CA SER A 94 -6.62 15.62 -28.53
C SER A 94 -6.08 14.21 -28.40
N ARG A 95 -6.30 13.37 -29.42
CA ARG A 95 -5.86 11.97 -29.42
C ARG A 95 -4.57 11.80 -30.19
N VAL A 96 -3.52 11.32 -29.53
CA VAL A 96 -2.28 10.91 -30.20
C VAL A 96 -2.55 9.68 -31.08
N ARG A 97 -2.14 9.74 -32.35
CA ARG A 97 -2.33 8.67 -33.35
C ARG A 97 -1.04 7.96 -33.72
N SER A 98 0.08 8.67 -33.74
CA SER A 98 1.39 8.09 -34.06
C SER A 98 2.54 8.93 -33.50
N ILE A 99 3.68 8.26 -33.28
CA ILE A 99 4.95 8.87 -32.89
C ILE A 99 5.90 8.70 -34.06
N GLU A 100 6.42 9.80 -34.60
CA GLU A 100 7.31 9.76 -35.76
C GLU A 100 8.77 9.78 -35.32
N LEU A 101 9.49 8.71 -35.65
CA LEU A 101 10.93 8.62 -35.44
C LEU A 101 11.68 9.00 -36.73
N ARG A 102 12.76 9.76 -36.61
CA ARG A 102 13.70 10.00 -37.71
C ARG A 102 15.10 10.27 -37.18
N GLY A 103 16.06 9.47 -37.63
CA GLY A 103 17.46 9.57 -37.20
C GLY A 103 17.65 9.19 -35.73
N GLY A 104 16.83 8.25 -35.22
CA GLY A 104 16.89 7.77 -33.84
C GLY A 104 16.33 8.74 -32.79
N LEU A 105 15.58 9.77 -33.21
CA LEU A 105 14.92 10.75 -32.34
C LEU A 105 13.46 10.88 -32.74
N VAL A 106 12.60 11.18 -31.76
CA VAL A 106 11.20 11.56 -32.05
C VAL A 106 11.21 12.95 -32.66
N ARG A 107 10.54 13.11 -33.81
CA ARG A 107 10.45 14.39 -34.52
C ARG A 107 9.11 15.06 -34.41
N GLY A 108 8.06 14.29 -34.17
CA GLY A 108 6.72 14.81 -34.01
C GLY A 108 5.78 13.73 -33.53
N VAL A 109 4.62 14.18 -33.06
CA VAL A 109 3.48 13.33 -32.76
C VAL A 109 2.30 13.78 -33.59
N THR A 110 1.63 12.81 -34.22
CA THR A 110 0.40 13.07 -34.95
C THR A 110 -0.75 13.08 -33.97
N VAL A 111 -1.50 14.18 -33.92
CA VAL A 111 -2.61 14.38 -33.00
C VAL A 111 -3.88 14.62 -33.80
N GLU A 112 -4.95 13.90 -33.45
CA GLU A 112 -6.29 14.20 -33.93
C GLU A 112 -7.02 15.08 -32.92
N ARG A 113 -7.44 16.27 -33.37
CA ARG A 113 -8.21 17.25 -32.59
C ARG A 113 -9.36 17.75 -33.47
N ASP A 114 -10.60 17.70 -32.96
CA ASP A 114 -11.79 18.15 -33.69
C ASP A 114 -11.91 17.57 -35.11
N ARG A 115 -11.63 16.26 -35.27
CA ARG A 115 -11.57 15.53 -36.56
C ARG A 115 -10.51 16.04 -37.55
N THR A 116 -9.63 16.93 -37.13
CA THR A 116 -8.47 17.39 -37.88
C THR A 116 -7.24 16.66 -37.38
N VAL A 117 -6.37 16.26 -38.31
CA VAL A 117 -5.09 15.62 -37.98
C VAL A 117 -3.98 16.64 -38.13
N VAL A 118 -3.25 16.91 -37.06
CA VAL A 118 -2.13 17.86 -37.00
C VAL A 118 -0.86 17.16 -36.53
N GLN A 119 0.28 17.73 -36.88
CA GLN A 119 1.58 17.30 -36.36
C GLN A 119 2.04 18.31 -35.30
N GLU A 120 2.37 17.80 -34.12
CA GLU A 120 2.91 18.59 -33.02
C GLU A 120 4.39 18.26 -32.84
N HIS A 121 5.18 19.30 -32.60
CA HIS A 121 6.64 19.21 -32.51
C HIS A 121 7.13 19.77 -31.18
N ALA A 122 8.04 19.05 -30.54
CA ALA A 122 8.74 19.43 -29.33
C ALA A 122 10.19 18.93 -29.37
N ASP A 123 11.03 19.50 -28.50
CA ASP A 123 12.40 19.03 -28.31
C ASP A 123 12.43 17.70 -27.57
N TYR A 124 11.55 17.54 -26.57
CA TYR A 124 11.44 16.37 -25.71
C TYR A 124 9.98 15.92 -25.59
N TYR A 125 9.78 14.61 -25.49
CA TYR A 125 8.47 13.98 -25.43
C TYR A 125 8.37 13.05 -24.23
N VAL A 126 7.26 13.11 -23.50
CA VAL A 126 6.96 12.23 -22.37
C VAL A 126 5.67 11.48 -22.66
N ALA A 127 5.73 10.15 -22.67
CA ALA A 127 4.55 9.30 -22.78
C ALA A 127 4.05 8.91 -21.38
N ALA A 128 2.95 9.54 -20.98
CA ALA A 128 2.17 9.20 -19.77
C ALA A 128 0.83 8.57 -20.20
N LEU A 129 0.92 7.39 -20.83
CA LEU A 129 -0.21 6.69 -21.43
C LEU A 129 -0.41 5.33 -20.74
N PRO A 130 -1.62 4.76 -20.72
CA PRO A 130 -1.82 3.36 -20.34
C PRO A 130 -1.03 2.40 -21.23
N VAL A 131 -0.65 1.24 -20.69
CA VAL A 131 0.25 0.28 -21.37
C VAL A 131 -0.31 -0.21 -22.71
N GLU A 132 -1.62 -0.47 -22.75
CA GLU A 132 -2.35 -0.95 -23.91
C GLU A 132 -2.51 0.13 -24.98
N VAL A 133 -2.62 1.39 -24.58
CA VAL A 133 -2.58 2.53 -25.51
C VAL A 133 -1.17 2.69 -26.07
N MET A 134 -0.15 2.69 -25.20
CA MET A 134 1.25 2.82 -25.61
C MET A 134 1.66 1.72 -26.58
N ALA A 135 1.21 0.48 -26.36
CA ALA A 135 1.46 -0.64 -27.28
C ALA A 135 0.96 -0.38 -28.71
N THR A 136 -0.08 0.45 -28.90
CA THR A 136 -0.55 0.81 -30.25
C THR A 136 0.31 1.87 -30.95
N LEU A 137 1.14 2.61 -30.19
CA LEU A 137 1.97 3.70 -30.68
C LEU A 137 3.43 3.31 -30.92
N ILE A 138 3.87 2.18 -30.35
CA ILE A 138 5.24 1.68 -30.54
C ILE A 138 5.41 1.15 -31.96
N THR A 139 6.48 1.59 -32.61
CA THR A 139 6.84 1.15 -33.97
C THR A 139 8.09 0.27 -33.96
N ASP A 140 8.29 -0.50 -35.03
CA ASP A 140 9.52 -1.28 -35.21
C ASP A 140 10.79 -0.40 -35.21
N GLU A 141 10.68 0.86 -35.64
CA GLU A 141 11.81 1.78 -35.62
C GLU A 141 12.21 2.16 -34.20
N MET A 142 11.21 2.40 -33.32
CA MET A 142 11.46 2.64 -31.90
C MET A 142 12.10 1.41 -31.25
N VAL A 143 11.59 0.21 -31.55
CA VAL A 143 12.15 -1.05 -31.02
C VAL A 143 13.59 -1.30 -31.51
N ARG A 144 13.93 -0.91 -32.74
CA ARG A 144 15.32 -1.03 -33.24
C ARG A 144 16.29 -0.14 -32.46
N VAL A 145 15.84 1.04 -32.01
CA VAL A 145 16.66 1.96 -31.20
C VAL A 145 16.69 1.52 -29.73
N ASP A 146 15.53 1.13 -29.20
CA ASP A 146 15.37 0.62 -27.84
C ASP A 146 14.60 -0.72 -27.83
N PRO A 147 15.32 -1.86 -27.86
CA PRO A 147 14.70 -3.18 -27.84
C PRO A 147 13.83 -3.46 -26.62
N SER A 148 14.03 -2.76 -25.51
CA SER A 148 13.21 -2.95 -24.31
C SER A 148 11.75 -2.55 -24.52
N LEU A 149 11.46 -1.64 -25.47
CA LEU A 149 10.11 -1.23 -25.81
C LEU A 149 9.26 -2.38 -26.40
N ALA A 150 9.89 -3.42 -26.96
CA ALA A 150 9.16 -4.60 -27.42
C ALA A 150 8.44 -5.33 -26.27
N ASN A 151 8.92 -5.19 -25.04
CA ASN A 151 8.28 -5.82 -23.88
C ASN A 151 6.89 -5.24 -23.59
N ILE A 152 6.61 -4.01 -24.02
CA ILE A 152 5.31 -3.35 -23.81
C ILE A 152 4.19 -4.12 -24.53
N PHE A 153 4.45 -4.76 -25.67
CA PHE A 153 3.46 -5.60 -26.36
C PHE A 153 3.03 -6.84 -25.56
N ALA A 154 3.95 -7.40 -24.76
CA ALA A 154 3.63 -8.51 -23.87
C ALA A 154 2.91 -8.00 -22.62
N LEU A 155 3.38 -6.86 -22.08
CA LEU A 155 2.84 -6.26 -20.86
C LEU A 155 1.41 -5.73 -21.06
N SER A 156 1.07 -5.22 -22.26
CA SER A 156 -0.27 -4.71 -22.58
C SER A 156 -1.39 -5.75 -22.51
N ARG A 157 -1.03 -7.04 -22.48
CA ARG A 157 -1.98 -8.15 -22.30
C ARG A 157 -2.27 -8.42 -20.82
N ASN A 158 -1.49 -7.85 -19.91
CA ASN A 158 -1.59 -8.03 -18.48
C ASN A 158 -2.44 -6.92 -17.87
N VAL A 159 -3.64 -6.74 -18.41
CA VAL A 159 -4.61 -5.77 -17.91
C VAL A 159 -5.88 -6.48 -17.43
N GLY A 160 -6.57 -5.88 -16.48
CA GLY A 160 -7.76 -6.42 -15.81
C GLY A 160 -8.85 -5.39 -15.69
N TRP A 161 -10.07 -5.84 -15.37
CA TRP A 161 -11.16 -4.93 -15.08
C TRP A 161 -11.26 -4.76 -13.56
N MET A 162 -11.23 -3.51 -13.14
CA MET A 162 -11.50 -3.08 -11.78
C MET A 162 -12.17 -1.73 -11.93
N ASN A 163 -13.47 -1.67 -11.63
CA ASN A 163 -14.29 -0.50 -11.90
C ASN A 163 -15.18 -0.21 -10.70
N GLY A 164 -15.54 1.06 -10.54
CA GLY A 164 -16.32 1.53 -9.41
C GLY A 164 -17.82 1.59 -9.66
N ILE A 165 -18.61 1.38 -8.61
CA ILE A 165 -20.01 1.80 -8.54
C ILE A 165 -20.23 2.61 -7.26
N GLN A 166 -20.92 3.74 -7.39
CA GLN A 166 -21.31 4.59 -6.28
C GLN A 166 -22.79 4.41 -6.00
N PHE A 167 -23.15 4.28 -4.72
CA PHE A 167 -24.53 4.30 -4.25
C PHE A 167 -24.77 5.57 -3.43
N TYR A 168 -25.82 6.32 -3.79
CA TYR A 168 -26.22 7.54 -3.13
C TYR A 168 -27.41 7.26 -2.21
N LEU A 169 -27.30 7.66 -0.95
CA LEU A 169 -28.21 7.25 0.12
C LEU A 169 -28.98 8.43 0.72
N SER A 170 -30.21 8.17 1.13
CA SER A 170 -31.11 9.14 1.80
C SER A 170 -30.62 9.53 3.18
N ASP A 171 -30.07 8.55 3.89
CA ASP A 171 -29.50 8.64 5.22
C ASP A 171 -28.08 8.07 5.16
N ASP A 172 -27.17 8.69 5.93
CA ASP A 172 -25.79 8.25 5.98
C ASP A 172 -25.69 6.87 6.65
N VAL A 173 -24.80 6.03 6.11
CA VAL A 173 -24.56 4.68 6.60
C VAL A 173 -23.08 4.56 6.93
N PRO A 174 -22.67 4.88 8.16
CA PRO A 174 -21.30 4.61 8.60
C PRO A 174 -21.10 3.10 8.79
N ILE A 175 -20.11 2.53 8.10
CA ILE A 175 -19.75 1.11 8.20
C ILE A 175 -18.53 0.97 9.11
N SER A 176 -17.35 1.19 8.53
CA SER A 176 -16.09 1.35 9.24
C SER A 176 -15.48 2.70 8.82
N ARG A 177 -14.69 3.31 9.70
CA ARG A 177 -13.91 4.50 9.36
C ARG A 177 -12.64 4.08 8.62
N GLY A 178 -12.82 3.49 7.44
CA GLY A 178 -11.76 3.03 6.54
C GLY A 178 -12.34 2.29 5.34
N HIS A 179 -11.47 1.66 4.57
CA HIS A 179 -11.87 0.71 3.54
C HIS A 179 -12.37 -0.59 4.17
N THR A 180 -13.44 -1.17 3.61
CA THR A 180 -14.02 -2.44 4.03
C THR A 180 -13.85 -3.47 2.93
N ILE A 181 -13.34 -4.64 3.27
CA ILE A 181 -13.16 -5.76 2.34
C ILE A 181 -14.22 -6.82 2.62
N TYR A 182 -15.00 -7.17 1.59
CA TYR A 182 -16.04 -8.20 1.70
C TYR A 182 -15.48 -9.55 1.28
N LEU A 183 -14.89 -10.28 2.23
CA LEU A 183 -14.22 -11.56 1.98
C LEU A 183 -15.15 -12.64 1.39
N ASP A 184 -16.45 -12.55 1.68
CA ASP A 184 -17.49 -13.47 1.23
C ASP A 184 -18.16 -13.07 -0.09
N SER A 185 -17.84 -11.88 -0.62
CA SER A 185 -18.41 -11.39 -1.88
C SER A 185 -17.82 -12.14 -3.09
N PRO A 186 -18.66 -12.77 -3.94
CA PRO A 186 -18.21 -13.39 -5.18
C PRO A 186 -17.47 -12.43 -6.11
N TRP A 187 -17.89 -11.17 -6.18
CA TRP A 187 -17.31 -10.15 -7.06
C TRP A 187 -16.13 -9.38 -6.44
N ALA A 188 -15.59 -9.90 -5.34
CA ALA A 188 -14.43 -9.32 -4.66
C ALA A 188 -14.61 -7.83 -4.32
N LEU A 189 -15.76 -7.50 -3.75
CA LEU A 189 -16.14 -6.14 -3.42
C LEU A 189 -15.27 -5.57 -2.31
N THR A 190 -14.95 -4.30 -2.45
CA THR A 190 -14.47 -3.43 -1.38
C THR A 190 -15.31 -2.16 -1.37
N SER A 191 -15.37 -1.46 -0.24
CA SER A 191 -16.09 -0.18 -0.20
C SER A 191 -15.54 0.80 0.82
N ILE A 192 -15.88 2.06 0.64
CA ILE A 192 -15.70 3.11 1.64
C ILE A 192 -16.98 3.95 1.77
N SER A 193 -17.41 4.17 3.01
CA SER A 193 -18.50 5.09 3.34
C SER A 193 -17.92 6.50 3.44
N GLN A 194 -18.05 7.27 2.34
CA GLN A 194 -17.22 8.45 2.07
C GLN A 194 -17.52 9.64 3.01
N ARG A 195 -18.78 9.82 3.44
CA ARG A 195 -19.18 10.98 4.25
C ARG A 195 -18.35 11.11 5.53
N GLN A 196 -17.90 10.00 6.10
CA GLN A 196 -17.06 9.96 7.30
C GLN A 196 -15.73 10.73 7.14
N PHE A 197 -15.29 10.94 5.90
CA PHE A 197 -14.01 11.57 5.55
C PHE A 197 -14.15 12.98 4.99
N TRP A 198 -15.37 13.43 4.72
CA TRP A 198 -15.67 14.68 4.05
C TRP A 198 -16.38 15.68 4.97
N PRO A 199 -15.79 16.08 6.12
CA PRO A 199 -16.45 16.92 7.11
C PRO A 199 -16.81 18.31 6.57
N GLY A 200 -16.10 18.79 5.54
CA GLY A 200 -16.36 20.07 4.88
C GLY A 200 -17.37 20.02 3.74
N VAL A 201 -17.89 18.84 3.38
CA VAL A 201 -18.76 18.68 2.21
C VAL A 201 -20.22 18.54 2.63
N ASP A 202 -21.04 19.47 2.16
CA ASP A 202 -22.49 19.40 2.31
C ASP A 202 -23.11 18.60 1.16
N LEU A 203 -23.37 17.31 1.41
CA LEU A 203 -23.94 16.41 0.40
C LEU A 203 -25.33 16.84 -0.09
N ARG A 204 -26.05 17.67 0.68
CA ARG A 204 -27.36 18.22 0.27
C ARG A 204 -27.27 19.22 -0.88
N ARG A 205 -26.07 19.60 -1.31
CA ARG A 205 -25.86 20.44 -2.48
C ARG A 205 -25.87 19.65 -3.79
N TYR A 206 -25.80 18.32 -3.73
CA TYR A 206 -25.77 17.44 -4.89
C TYR A 206 -27.12 16.75 -5.11
N GLY A 207 -27.35 16.28 -6.34
CA GLY A 207 -28.58 15.58 -6.72
C GLY A 207 -29.84 16.41 -6.49
N ASP A 208 -30.86 15.79 -5.90
CA ASP A 208 -32.13 16.42 -5.53
C ASP A 208 -32.11 17.10 -4.14
N GLY A 209 -30.91 17.22 -3.54
CA GLY A 209 -30.68 17.78 -2.21
C GLY A 209 -31.07 16.86 -1.04
N ARG A 210 -31.41 15.60 -1.32
CA ARG A 210 -31.77 14.61 -0.30
C ARG A 210 -30.67 13.58 -0.02
N ILE A 211 -29.54 13.67 -0.72
CA ILE A 211 -28.40 12.79 -0.48
C ILE A 211 -27.73 13.13 0.85
N ARG A 212 -27.58 12.12 1.70
CA ARG A 212 -26.89 12.22 2.99
C ARG A 212 -25.76 11.23 3.14
N GLY A 213 -25.68 10.19 2.33
CA GLY A 213 -24.59 9.21 2.35
C GLY A 213 -24.11 8.86 0.94
N ILE A 214 -22.85 8.47 0.84
CA ILE A 214 -22.26 7.91 -0.38
C ILE A 214 -21.48 6.66 0.01
N LEU A 215 -21.84 5.53 -0.58
CA LEU A 215 -21.10 4.29 -0.50
C LEU A 215 -20.40 4.07 -1.84
N SER A 216 -19.07 4.23 -1.86
CA SER A 216 -18.24 3.98 -3.03
C SER A 216 -17.72 2.55 -2.96
N VAL A 217 -17.86 1.80 -4.05
CA VAL A 217 -17.61 0.36 -4.08
C VAL A 217 -16.77 0.02 -5.30
N ASP A 218 -15.70 -0.76 -5.11
CA ASP A 218 -14.92 -1.31 -6.23
C ASP A 218 -15.36 -2.74 -6.52
N ILE A 219 -15.50 -3.05 -7.80
CA ILE A 219 -15.81 -4.39 -8.33
C ILE A 219 -14.52 -4.94 -8.95
N SER A 220 -13.93 -5.93 -8.31
CA SER A 220 -12.59 -6.42 -8.66
C SER A 220 -12.57 -7.79 -9.35
N ASP A 221 -13.67 -8.53 -9.29
CA ASP A 221 -13.84 -9.78 -10.05
C ASP A 221 -15.05 -9.65 -10.98
N TRP A 222 -14.76 -9.68 -12.28
CA TRP A 222 -15.73 -9.50 -13.35
C TRP A 222 -16.09 -10.80 -14.08
N ASP A 223 -15.43 -11.90 -13.72
CA ASP A 223 -15.49 -13.18 -14.43
C ASP A 223 -16.19 -14.28 -13.61
N THR A 224 -16.14 -14.18 -12.27
CA THR A 224 -16.82 -15.12 -11.37
C THR A 224 -18.34 -14.87 -11.35
N PRO A 225 -19.18 -15.90 -11.50
CA PRO A 225 -20.63 -15.78 -11.30
C PRO A 225 -20.99 -15.21 -9.92
N GLY A 226 -21.88 -14.20 -9.91
CA GLY A 226 -22.43 -13.62 -8.69
C GLY A 226 -23.50 -14.49 -8.01
N LEU A 227 -24.18 -13.92 -7.01
CA LEU A 227 -25.33 -14.50 -6.32
C LEU A 227 -26.49 -14.82 -7.28
N PHE A 228 -26.65 -14.03 -8.34
CA PHE A 228 -27.64 -14.27 -9.40
C PHE A 228 -27.11 -15.16 -10.55
N GLY A 229 -25.93 -15.76 -10.39
CA GLY A 229 -25.40 -16.78 -11.30
C GLY A 229 -24.75 -16.27 -12.59
N LYS A 230 -24.66 -14.96 -12.80
CA LYS A 230 -23.97 -14.34 -13.94
C LYS A 230 -22.65 -13.67 -13.51
N PRO A 231 -21.57 -13.75 -14.31
CA PRO A 231 -20.41 -12.87 -14.18
C PRO A 231 -20.78 -11.40 -14.44
N ALA A 232 -20.12 -10.45 -13.78
CA ALA A 232 -20.39 -9.02 -13.96
C ALA A 232 -20.22 -8.56 -15.43
N ARG A 233 -19.26 -9.13 -16.16
CA ARG A 233 -19.05 -8.88 -17.60
C ARG A 233 -20.24 -9.21 -18.50
N GLN A 234 -21.14 -10.08 -18.03
CA GLN A 234 -22.32 -10.54 -18.77
C GLN A 234 -23.61 -9.88 -18.27
N CYS A 235 -23.50 -8.98 -17.29
CA CYS A 235 -24.63 -8.27 -16.69
C CYS A 235 -24.81 -6.91 -17.36
N THR A 236 -26.07 -6.52 -17.59
CA THR A 236 -26.43 -5.12 -17.86
C THR A 236 -26.02 -4.22 -16.68
N ARG A 237 -25.98 -2.90 -16.89
CA ARG A 237 -25.61 -1.94 -15.82
C ARG A 237 -26.51 -2.07 -14.59
N GLU A 238 -27.82 -2.30 -14.80
CA GLU A 238 -28.79 -2.49 -13.74
C GLU A 238 -28.63 -3.84 -13.02
N GLU A 239 -28.31 -4.93 -13.76
CA GLU A 239 -27.96 -6.22 -13.15
C GLU A 239 -26.69 -6.11 -12.30
N VAL A 240 -25.66 -5.37 -12.76
CA VAL A 240 -24.44 -5.11 -11.97
C VAL A 240 -24.81 -4.36 -10.68
N LYS A 241 -25.59 -3.28 -10.79
CA LYS A 241 -26.06 -2.51 -9.63
C LYS A 241 -26.79 -3.40 -8.62
N ASN A 242 -27.75 -4.21 -9.07
CA ASN A 242 -28.57 -5.03 -8.19
C ASN A 242 -27.74 -6.12 -7.51
N GLU A 243 -26.85 -6.79 -8.25
CA GLU A 243 -25.96 -7.83 -7.72
C GLU A 243 -24.97 -7.26 -6.68
N VAL A 244 -24.33 -6.12 -6.97
CA VAL A 244 -23.44 -5.46 -6.00
C VAL A 244 -24.21 -5.08 -4.74
N TRP A 245 -25.40 -4.49 -4.89
CA TRP A 245 -26.22 -4.10 -3.76
C TRP A 245 -26.63 -5.29 -2.88
N GLU A 246 -27.02 -6.41 -3.49
CA GLU A 246 -27.33 -7.64 -2.74
C GLU A 246 -26.11 -8.25 -2.05
N GLN A 247 -24.95 -8.28 -2.71
CA GLN A 247 -23.71 -8.74 -2.08
C GLN A 247 -23.36 -7.88 -0.86
N LEU A 248 -23.49 -6.54 -0.95
CA LEU A 248 -23.27 -5.64 0.17
C LEU A 248 -24.28 -5.87 1.31
N LYS A 249 -25.58 -5.98 1.00
CA LYS A 249 -26.61 -6.29 2.00
C LYS A 249 -26.32 -7.61 2.70
N ARG A 250 -25.93 -8.65 1.96
CA ARG A 250 -25.58 -9.97 2.53
C ARG A 250 -24.40 -9.87 3.51
N SER A 251 -23.36 -9.12 3.15
CA SER A 251 -22.17 -8.99 4.00
C SER A 251 -22.36 -8.05 5.20
N LEU A 252 -23.23 -7.03 5.09
CA LEU A 252 -23.38 -5.98 6.11
C LEU A 252 -24.60 -6.18 7.02
N ASN A 253 -25.69 -6.76 6.53
CA ASN A 253 -26.90 -6.99 7.32
C ASN A 253 -26.80 -8.30 8.10
N VAL A 254 -25.82 -8.36 9.00
CA VAL A 254 -25.52 -9.53 9.83
C VAL A 254 -26.06 -9.36 11.24
N THR A 255 -26.13 -10.46 12.00
CA THR A 255 -26.48 -10.49 13.44
C THR A 255 -27.79 -9.77 13.82
N GLY A 256 -28.76 -9.74 12.91
CA GLY A 256 -30.06 -9.09 13.12
C GLY A 256 -30.04 -7.56 12.99
N THR A 257 -28.91 -6.98 12.58
CA THR A 257 -28.79 -5.55 12.28
C THR A 257 -29.00 -5.31 10.79
N THR A 258 -29.90 -4.38 10.44
CA THR A 258 -30.08 -3.93 9.06
C THR A 258 -29.38 -2.59 8.88
N LEU A 259 -28.25 -2.61 8.18
CA LEU A 259 -27.44 -1.43 7.88
C LEU A 259 -27.77 -0.84 6.50
N LEU A 260 -28.02 -1.71 5.52
CA LEU A 260 -28.42 -1.34 4.16
C LEU A 260 -29.85 -1.82 3.89
N SER A 261 -30.68 -0.94 3.33
CA SER A 261 -32.06 -1.24 2.92
C SER A 261 -32.37 -0.57 1.60
N ASP A 262 -33.28 -1.17 0.82
CA ASP A 262 -33.63 -0.67 -0.51
C ASP A 262 -34.30 0.71 -0.44
N ASP A 263 -35.04 0.99 0.64
CA ASP A 263 -35.68 2.30 0.89
C ASP A 263 -34.67 3.44 1.10
N ASN A 264 -33.44 3.11 1.54
CA ASN A 264 -32.40 4.12 1.73
C ASN A 264 -31.67 4.45 0.42
N LEU A 265 -31.67 3.53 -0.56
CA LEU A 265 -31.00 3.72 -1.84
C LEU A 265 -31.78 4.72 -2.70
N ARG A 266 -31.13 5.83 -3.07
CA ARG A 266 -31.74 6.88 -3.90
C ARG A 266 -31.31 6.84 -5.34
N ASP A 267 -30.02 6.72 -5.55
CA ASP A 267 -29.45 6.72 -6.89
C ASP A 267 -28.14 5.93 -6.89
N TRP A 268 -27.62 5.67 -8.08
CA TRP A 268 -26.38 4.96 -8.27
C TRP A 268 -25.68 5.41 -9.54
N PHE A 269 -24.36 5.27 -9.56
CA PHE A 269 -23.55 5.57 -10.72
C PHE A 269 -22.49 4.49 -10.89
N LEU A 270 -22.64 3.67 -11.93
CA LEU A 270 -21.60 2.75 -12.37
C LEU A 270 -20.63 3.51 -13.28
N ASP A 271 -19.35 3.17 -13.18
CA ASP A 271 -18.30 3.63 -14.08
C ASP A 271 -18.75 3.63 -15.57
N PRO A 272 -18.64 4.76 -16.30
CA PRO A 272 -19.04 4.85 -17.70
C PRO A 272 -18.13 4.06 -18.65
N ASP A 273 -16.91 3.74 -18.25
CA ASP A 273 -15.97 2.98 -19.10
C ASP A 273 -16.36 1.52 -19.24
N VAL A 274 -17.17 1.01 -18.31
CA VAL A 274 -17.84 -0.28 -18.45
C VAL A 274 -19.00 -0.13 -19.43
N ASN A 275 -18.86 -0.80 -20.58
CA ASN A 275 -19.92 -0.95 -21.56
C ASN A 275 -20.41 -2.41 -21.62
N PRO A 276 -21.50 -2.75 -20.89
CA PRO A 276 -22.06 -4.10 -20.91
C PRO A 276 -22.58 -4.57 -22.25
N ILE A 277 -23.04 -3.65 -23.12
CA ILE A 277 -23.61 -4.01 -24.42
C ILE A 277 -22.51 -4.56 -25.33
N LEU A 278 -21.33 -3.92 -25.29
CA LEU A 278 -20.17 -4.34 -26.07
C LEU A 278 -19.29 -5.36 -25.32
N GLY A 279 -19.52 -5.55 -24.02
CA GLY A 279 -18.66 -6.37 -23.17
C GLY A 279 -17.24 -5.81 -23.09
N THR A 280 -17.08 -4.48 -23.08
CA THR A 280 -15.78 -3.80 -23.08
C THR A 280 -15.60 -2.89 -21.87
N ASN A 281 -14.33 -2.68 -21.49
CA ASN A 281 -13.89 -1.62 -20.57
C ASN A 281 -12.85 -0.77 -21.33
N SER A 282 -13.08 0.54 -21.43
CA SER A 282 -12.14 1.47 -22.09
C SER A 282 -10.90 1.77 -21.26
N GLU A 283 -10.95 1.60 -19.94
CA GLU A 283 -9.86 1.91 -19.01
C GLU A 283 -9.51 0.68 -18.15
N PRO A 284 -8.90 -0.36 -18.75
CA PRO A 284 -8.45 -1.51 -17.99
C PRO A 284 -7.20 -1.16 -17.16
N LEU A 285 -7.07 -1.78 -16.00
CA LEU A 285 -5.95 -1.55 -15.07
C LEU A 285 -4.80 -2.52 -15.35
N LEU A 286 -3.55 -2.05 -15.30
CA LEU A 286 -2.37 -2.92 -15.32
C LEU A 286 -2.38 -3.88 -14.12
N VAL A 287 -2.19 -5.17 -14.37
CA VAL A 287 -2.12 -6.21 -13.35
C VAL A 287 -0.70 -6.73 -13.22
N ASN A 288 -0.16 -6.65 -12.01
CA ASN A 288 1.12 -7.27 -11.64
C ASN A 288 0.98 -8.80 -11.56
N LEU A 289 1.38 -9.50 -12.62
CA LEU A 289 1.43 -10.97 -12.62
C LEU A 289 2.85 -11.48 -12.33
N VAL A 290 2.96 -12.76 -11.97
CA VAL A 290 4.24 -13.46 -11.82
C VAL A 290 5.14 -13.26 -13.04
N ASP A 291 6.42 -12.96 -12.78
CA ASP A 291 7.49 -12.77 -13.78
C ASP A 291 7.22 -11.66 -14.81
N THR A 292 6.44 -10.64 -14.45
CA THR A 292 6.14 -9.51 -15.34
C THR A 292 6.98 -8.26 -15.05
N TRP A 293 7.64 -8.16 -13.90
CA TRP A 293 8.53 -7.04 -13.58
C TRP A 293 9.63 -6.82 -14.64
N ARG A 294 10.20 -7.93 -15.16
CA ARG A 294 11.25 -7.88 -16.20
C ARG A 294 10.78 -7.32 -17.54
N LEU A 295 9.47 -7.25 -17.76
CA LEU A 295 8.88 -6.69 -18.98
C LEU A 295 8.72 -5.17 -18.89
N ARG A 296 8.77 -4.61 -17.68
CA ARG A 296 8.59 -3.18 -17.46
C ARG A 296 9.82 -2.42 -17.94
N PRO A 297 9.68 -1.36 -18.76
CA PRO A 297 10.79 -0.51 -19.15
C PRO A 297 11.17 0.48 -18.02
N THR A 298 12.35 1.08 -18.13
CA THR A 298 12.72 2.26 -17.32
C THR A 298 12.10 3.54 -17.90
N ALA A 299 12.02 4.60 -17.11
CA ALA A 299 11.49 5.89 -17.56
C ALA A 299 12.32 6.52 -18.70
N THR A 300 13.64 6.36 -18.64
CA THR A 300 14.56 6.80 -19.69
C THR A 300 14.69 5.72 -20.75
N THR A 301 14.37 6.06 -22.00
CA THR A 301 14.55 5.18 -23.15
C THR A 301 15.90 5.43 -23.84
N ARG A 302 16.32 4.54 -24.73
CA ARG A 302 17.51 4.74 -25.59
C ARG A 302 17.25 5.76 -26.72
N ILE A 303 16.00 6.17 -26.94
CA ILE A 303 15.63 7.28 -27.81
C ILE A 303 15.78 8.57 -26.99
N ARG A 304 16.85 9.33 -27.25
CA ARG A 304 17.35 10.36 -26.31
C ARG A 304 16.36 11.46 -25.93
N ASN A 305 15.33 11.70 -26.73
CA ASN A 305 14.32 12.73 -26.48
C ASN A 305 12.92 12.16 -26.20
N PHE A 306 12.83 10.88 -25.84
CA PHE A 306 11.57 10.20 -25.54
C PHE A 306 11.63 9.46 -24.19
N PHE A 307 10.70 9.78 -23.30
CA PHE A 307 10.66 9.27 -21.92
C PHE A 307 9.28 8.69 -21.59
N LEU A 308 9.22 7.79 -20.62
CA LEU A 308 8.01 7.11 -20.17
C LEU A 308 7.69 7.52 -18.72
N ALA A 309 6.43 7.86 -18.46
CA ALA A 309 5.94 8.32 -17.16
C ALA A 309 4.56 7.71 -16.85
N SER A 310 4.52 6.39 -16.70
CA SER A 310 3.28 5.64 -16.48
C SER A 310 3.46 4.53 -15.43
N ASP A 311 2.37 3.91 -15.02
CA ASP A 311 2.30 2.90 -13.95
C ASP A 311 2.97 1.56 -14.31
N TYR A 312 3.22 1.32 -15.59
CA TYR A 312 3.97 0.16 -16.09
C TYR A 312 5.49 0.36 -16.10
N VAL A 313 5.98 1.56 -15.76
CA VAL A 313 7.42 1.86 -15.67
C VAL A 313 8.00 1.23 -14.40
N GLN A 314 9.27 0.81 -14.46
CA GLN A 314 9.99 0.30 -13.29
C GLN A 314 10.22 1.40 -12.24
N THR A 315 9.55 1.23 -11.10
CA THR A 315 9.60 2.10 -9.90
C THR A 315 9.79 1.27 -8.64
N PHE A 316 10.12 1.91 -7.51
CA PHE A 316 10.30 1.19 -6.25
C PHE A 316 8.99 0.61 -5.71
N THR A 317 7.87 1.29 -5.91
CA THR A 317 6.54 0.81 -5.49
C THR A 317 6.13 -0.49 -6.21
N ASP A 318 6.58 -0.72 -7.45
CA ASP A 318 6.29 -1.96 -8.21
C ASP A 318 4.79 -2.33 -8.22
N LEU A 319 3.91 -1.33 -8.29
CA LEU A 319 2.45 -1.53 -8.26
C LEU A 319 1.75 -0.45 -9.09
N ALA A 320 0.68 -0.84 -9.80
CA ALA A 320 -0.16 0.07 -10.58
C ALA A 320 -0.91 1.05 -9.65
N THR A 321 -0.25 2.16 -9.30
CA THR A 321 -0.71 3.14 -8.32
C THR A 321 -0.34 4.55 -8.75
N MET A 322 -1.04 5.53 -8.18
CA MET A 322 -0.73 6.94 -8.39
C MET A 322 0.67 7.30 -7.89
N GLU A 323 1.17 6.66 -6.82
CA GLU A 323 2.55 6.85 -6.34
C GLU A 323 3.56 6.29 -7.34
N GLY A 324 3.34 5.08 -7.88
CA GLY A 324 4.17 4.52 -8.94
C GLY A 324 4.20 5.41 -10.19
N ALA A 325 3.06 5.95 -10.62
CA ALA A 325 3.01 6.89 -11.74
C ALA A 325 3.75 8.22 -11.43
N ASN A 326 3.62 8.75 -10.21
CA ASN A 326 4.36 9.93 -9.76
C ASN A 326 5.89 9.69 -9.74
N GLU A 327 6.34 8.55 -9.23
CA GLU A 327 7.75 8.18 -9.25
C GLU A 327 8.27 8.05 -10.70
N ALA A 328 7.49 7.41 -11.58
CA ALA A 328 7.82 7.31 -13.00
C ALA A 328 7.96 8.69 -13.67
N GLY A 329 7.07 9.63 -13.35
CA GLY A 329 7.17 11.03 -13.80
C GLY A 329 8.44 11.72 -13.31
N ARG A 330 8.81 11.54 -12.04
CA ARG A 330 10.06 12.09 -11.47
C ARG A 330 11.30 11.52 -12.16
N ARG A 331 11.29 10.21 -12.46
CA ARG A 331 12.36 9.55 -13.20
C ARG A 331 12.45 10.06 -14.64
N ALA A 332 11.32 10.28 -15.32
CA ALA A 332 11.30 10.87 -16.66
C ALA A 332 11.89 12.30 -16.66
N VAL A 333 11.51 13.14 -15.68
CA VAL A 333 12.10 14.49 -15.53
C VAL A 333 13.61 14.41 -15.30
N ASN A 334 14.09 13.49 -14.45
CA ASN A 334 15.53 13.29 -14.25
C ASN A 334 16.25 12.90 -15.55
N GLY A 335 15.63 12.03 -16.36
CA GLY A 335 16.13 11.69 -17.69
C GLY A 335 16.18 12.89 -18.64
N ILE A 336 15.19 13.79 -18.59
CA ILE A 336 15.20 15.04 -19.37
C ILE A 336 16.34 15.95 -18.91
N LEU A 337 16.53 16.15 -17.59
CA LEU A 337 17.62 16.99 -17.07
C LEU A 337 19.00 16.49 -17.53
N GLU A 338 19.20 15.17 -17.50
CA GLU A 338 20.42 14.53 -18.01
C GLU A 338 20.58 14.73 -19.52
N ALA A 339 19.51 14.49 -20.30
CA ALA A 339 19.53 14.65 -21.76
C ALA A 339 19.73 16.11 -22.21
N CYS A 340 19.27 17.08 -21.43
CA CYS A 340 19.52 18.51 -21.63
C CYS A 340 20.94 18.93 -21.25
N GLY A 341 21.65 18.12 -20.44
CA GLY A 341 22.96 18.49 -19.88
C GLY A 341 22.91 19.67 -18.91
N VAL A 342 21.74 19.92 -18.29
CA VAL A 342 21.57 21.04 -17.34
C VAL A 342 21.95 20.61 -15.93
N THR A 343 22.70 21.45 -15.22
CA THR A 343 23.05 21.22 -13.81
C THR A 343 21.92 21.68 -12.89
N ALA A 344 20.81 20.94 -12.89
CA ALA A 344 19.69 21.14 -11.96
C ALA A 344 19.67 20.01 -10.92
N SER A 345 19.10 20.28 -9.74
CA SER A 345 18.88 19.24 -8.74
C SER A 345 17.86 18.22 -9.27
N PRO A 346 18.17 16.91 -9.24
CA PRO A 346 17.23 15.89 -9.68
C PRO A 346 16.00 15.86 -8.77
N CYS A 347 14.86 15.48 -9.35
CA CYS A 347 13.67 15.10 -8.60
C CYS A 347 14.01 13.96 -7.64
N GLN A 348 13.67 14.15 -6.36
CA GLN A 348 13.80 13.11 -5.35
C GLN A 348 12.92 11.91 -5.69
N ILE A 349 13.47 10.72 -5.47
CA ILE A 349 12.81 9.41 -5.53
C ILE A 349 13.01 8.70 -4.19
N TRP A 350 12.08 7.82 -3.82
CA TRP A 350 12.09 7.17 -2.50
C TRP A 350 12.14 5.65 -2.67
N ASN A 351 13.14 5.04 -2.04
CA ASN A 351 13.16 3.59 -1.87
C ASN A 351 12.01 3.15 -0.95
N LEU A 352 11.65 1.86 -1.01
CA LEU A 352 10.83 1.25 0.03
C LEU A 352 11.52 1.37 1.38
N HIS A 353 10.74 1.63 2.42
CA HIS A 353 11.27 1.80 3.76
C HIS A 353 11.75 0.47 4.33
N GLU A 354 12.91 0.53 4.98
CA GLU A 354 13.65 -0.62 5.45
C GLU A 354 14.17 -0.28 6.85
N PRO A 355 13.49 -0.72 7.94
CA PRO A 355 13.86 -0.33 9.30
C PRO A 355 15.33 -0.67 9.60
N GLU A 356 16.06 0.27 10.19
CA GLU A 356 17.49 0.13 10.50
C GLU A 356 17.72 -1.02 11.48
N LEU A 357 16.77 -1.25 12.38
CA LEU A 357 16.80 -2.37 13.32
C LEU A 357 16.95 -3.72 12.59
N LEU A 358 16.42 -3.87 11.38
CA LEU A 358 16.49 -5.13 10.63
C LEU A 358 17.75 -5.27 9.77
N GLN A 359 18.64 -4.27 9.76
CA GLN A 359 19.80 -4.22 8.86
C GLN A 359 20.73 -5.43 9.02
N ALA A 360 21.01 -5.86 10.26
CA ALA A 360 21.87 -7.01 10.52
C ALA A 360 21.29 -8.32 9.95
N TRP A 361 19.99 -8.54 10.12
CA TRP A 361 19.30 -9.71 9.58
C TRP A 361 19.25 -9.68 8.05
N ARG A 362 18.96 -8.53 7.44
CA ARG A 362 19.01 -8.38 5.98
C ARG A 362 20.41 -8.62 5.41
N ALA A 363 21.45 -8.11 6.07
CA ALA A 363 22.83 -8.32 5.64
C ALA A 363 23.24 -9.80 5.72
N HIS A 364 22.85 -10.49 6.80
CA HIS A 364 23.06 -11.93 6.95
C HIS A 364 22.33 -12.72 5.86
N ASP A 365 21.06 -12.42 5.61
CA ASP A 365 20.27 -13.06 4.55
C ASP A 365 20.88 -12.84 3.16
N LEU A 366 21.26 -11.60 2.83
CA LEU A 366 21.91 -11.27 1.57
C LEU A 366 23.23 -12.04 1.36
N ASN A 367 24.02 -12.23 2.42
CA ASN A 367 25.25 -13.02 2.35
C ASN A 367 24.97 -14.50 2.07
N ARG A 368 23.91 -15.07 2.70
CA ARG A 368 23.48 -16.45 2.44
C ARG A 368 22.96 -16.61 1.01
N TYR A 369 22.13 -15.68 0.57
CA TYR A 369 21.60 -15.64 -0.79
C TYR A 369 22.73 -15.62 -1.84
N ARG A 370 23.73 -14.75 -1.66
CA ARG A 370 24.92 -14.69 -2.54
C ARG A 370 25.72 -16.00 -2.59
N ARG A 371 25.62 -16.83 -1.55
CA ARG A 371 26.25 -18.16 -1.46
C ARG A 371 25.36 -19.30 -1.95
N GLY A 372 24.14 -19.00 -2.43
CA GLY A 372 23.15 -20.00 -2.84
C GLY A 372 22.59 -20.84 -1.68
N LEU A 373 22.70 -20.34 -0.44
CA LEU A 373 22.14 -20.99 0.74
C LEU A 373 20.68 -20.56 0.92
N PRO A 374 19.80 -21.44 1.44
CA PRO A 374 18.41 -21.09 1.69
C PRO A 374 18.28 -20.07 2.83
N TRP A 375 17.15 -19.36 2.85
CA TRP A 375 16.73 -18.55 3.99
C TRP A 375 16.66 -19.41 5.26
N GLU A 376 17.05 -18.83 6.40
CA GLU A 376 17.07 -19.52 7.69
C GLU A 376 16.51 -18.59 8.78
N ASP A 377 15.52 -19.07 9.51
CA ASP A 377 14.78 -18.30 10.51
C ASP A 377 15.40 -18.37 11.91
N THR A 378 16.39 -19.24 12.15
CA THR A 378 16.95 -19.53 13.48
C THR A 378 17.27 -18.27 14.29
N LEU A 379 17.96 -17.30 13.68
CA LEU A 379 18.32 -16.03 14.34
C LEU A 379 17.09 -15.16 14.66
N MET A 380 16.09 -15.16 13.77
CA MET A 380 14.83 -14.44 13.96
C MET A 380 14.00 -15.10 15.07
N SER A 381 13.88 -16.42 15.02
CA SER A 381 13.19 -17.24 16.00
C SER A 381 13.81 -17.08 17.39
N LEU A 382 15.14 -17.04 17.51
CA LEU A 382 15.83 -16.77 18.77
C LEU A 382 15.51 -15.36 19.30
N ALA A 383 15.59 -14.34 18.45
CA ALA A 383 15.31 -12.96 18.81
C ALA A 383 13.84 -12.75 19.24
N MET A 384 12.89 -13.33 18.51
CA MET A 384 11.47 -13.28 18.83
C MET A 384 11.14 -14.02 20.13
N ASN A 385 11.79 -15.16 20.37
CA ASN A 385 11.64 -15.90 21.63
C ASN A 385 12.19 -15.11 22.82
N ALA A 386 13.33 -14.42 22.65
CA ALA A 386 13.88 -13.54 23.67
C ALA A 386 12.94 -12.35 23.95
N LEU A 387 12.42 -11.68 22.91
CA LEU A 387 11.47 -10.58 23.05
C LEU A 387 10.17 -11.02 23.73
N ALA A 388 9.61 -12.15 23.34
CA ALA A 388 8.42 -12.73 23.97
C ALA A 388 8.66 -13.12 25.43
N ALA A 389 9.86 -13.60 25.77
CA ALA A 389 10.24 -13.88 27.15
C ALA A 389 10.32 -12.60 27.99
N VAL A 390 10.89 -11.52 27.44
CA VAL A 390 10.93 -10.19 28.08
C VAL A 390 9.52 -9.65 28.30
N GLN A 391 8.65 -9.70 27.29
CA GLN A 391 7.26 -9.25 27.42
C GLN A 391 6.47 -10.06 28.46
N ARG A 392 6.59 -11.40 28.45
CA ARG A 392 5.97 -12.26 29.47
C ARG A 392 6.51 -11.95 30.87
N GLY A 393 7.82 -11.70 31.00
CA GLY A 393 8.44 -11.28 32.24
C GLY A 393 7.90 -9.94 32.74
N ALA A 394 7.75 -8.96 31.84
CA ALA A 394 7.18 -7.64 32.17
C ALA A 394 5.71 -7.73 32.62
N LEU A 395 4.88 -8.51 31.91
CA LEU A 395 3.47 -8.72 32.29
C LEU A 395 3.33 -9.52 33.60
N ALA A 396 4.18 -10.52 33.82
CA ALA A 396 4.21 -11.28 35.07
C ALA A 396 4.66 -10.41 36.25
N LEU A 397 5.61 -9.50 36.02
CA LEU A 397 6.05 -8.51 37.00
C LEU A 397 4.93 -7.51 37.30
N GLU A 398 4.24 -6.99 36.28
CA GLU A 398 3.10 -6.08 36.43
C GLU A 398 1.95 -6.75 37.22
N SER A 399 1.61 -8.00 36.89
CA SER A 399 0.62 -8.80 37.60
C SER A 399 1.04 -9.07 39.05
N SER A 400 2.33 -9.36 39.29
CA SER A 400 2.86 -9.59 40.64
C SER A 400 2.88 -8.31 41.48
N ILE A 401 3.17 -7.14 40.89
CA ILE A 401 3.08 -5.83 41.54
C ILE A 401 1.61 -5.52 41.88
N ARG A 402 0.69 -5.76 40.94
CA ARG A 402 -0.76 -5.55 41.12
C ARG A 402 -1.33 -6.45 42.23
N ASN A 403 -0.88 -7.70 42.32
CA ASN A 403 -1.31 -8.65 43.33
C ASN A 403 -0.60 -8.43 44.69
N GLY A 404 0.58 -7.82 44.70
CA GLY A 404 1.38 -7.57 45.91
C GLY A 404 1.16 -6.20 46.56
N VAL A 405 0.67 -5.20 45.83
CA VAL A 405 0.49 -3.83 46.31
C VAL A 405 -1.00 -3.48 46.36
N GLY A 406 -1.63 -3.78 47.49
CA GLY A 406 -3.06 -3.56 47.74
C GLY A 406 -3.50 -2.09 47.94
N SER A 407 -2.81 -1.09 47.38
CA SER A 407 -3.33 0.28 47.34
C SER A 407 -3.03 0.96 46.00
N ALA A 408 -4.09 1.44 45.35
CA ALA A 408 -4.04 1.96 43.98
C ALA A 408 -3.06 3.14 43.79
N ALA A 409 -2.81 3.93 44.84
CA ALA A 409 -1.94 5.10 44.77
C ALA A 409 -0.46 4.74 44.49
N HIS A 410 0.00 3.57 44.93
CA HIS A 410 1.41 3.18 44.81
C HIS A 410 1.76 2.56 43.45
N VAL A 411 0.76 2.07 42.71
CA VAL A 411 0.92 1.42 41.41
C VAL A 411 1.08 2.47 40.31
N GLU A 412 0.31 3.56 40.36
CA GLU A 412 0.38 4.65 39.37
C GLU A 412 1.76 5.32 39.35
N ASP A 413 2.34 5.58 40.53
CA ASP A 413 3.65 6.21 40.67
C ASP A 413 4.81 5.31 40.19
N LEU A 414 4.71 3.99 40.42
CA LEU A 414 5.72 3.03 39.96
C LEU A 414 5.66 2.81 38.43
N LEU A 415 4.45 2.82 37.86
CA LEU A 415 4.24 2.76 36.42
C LEU A 415 4.70 4.05 35.74
N SER A 416 4.53 5.21 36.39
CA SER A 416 5.10 6.48 35.92
C SER A 416 6.62 6.43 35.85
N TYR A 417 7.31 5.89 36.87
CA TYR A 417 8.77 5.70 36.86
C TYR A 417 9.24 4.83 35.68
N LEU A 418 8.57 3.70 35.44
CA LEU A 418 8.92 2.80 34.32
C LEU A 418 8.66 3.42 32.95
N ARG A 419 7.66 4.29 32.83
CA ARG A 419 7.33 4.99 31.57
C ARG A 419 8.21 6.22 31.31
N THR A 420 8.63 6.92 32.35
CA THR A 420 9.34 8.21 32.24
C THR A 420 10.85 8.10 32.40
N GLY A 421 11.37 6.98 32.93
CA GLY A 421 12.80 6.75 33.10
C GLY A 421 13.44 7.62 34.18
N GLU A 422 12.66 8.11 35.15
CA GLU A 422 13.16 8.92 36.27
C GLU A 422 14.25 8.17 37.07
N SER A 423 15.19 8.89 37.70
CA SER A 423 16.22 8.25 38.52
C SER A 423 15.65 7.74 39.86
N ARG A 424 16.15 6.58 40.33
CA ARG A 424 15.75 5.96 41.61
C ARG A 424 15.78 6.92 42.81
N SER A 425 16.74 7.84 42.83
CA SER A 425 16.93 8.82 43.92
C SER A 425 15.82 9.87 43.96
N ALA A 426 15.37 10.35 42.79
CA ALA A 426 14.33 11.37 42.68
C ALA A 426 12.94 10.83 43.05
N LEU A 427 12.64 9.58 42.66
CA LEU A 427 11.41 8.90 43.07
C LEU A 427 11.37 8.70 44.60
N LEU A 428 12.50 8.29 45.20
CA LEU A 428 12.61 8.14 46.65
C LEU A 428 12.39 9.45 47.39
N GLU A 429 12.96 10.55 46.91
CA GLU A 429 12.80 11.88 47.51
C GLU A 429 11.35 12.37 47.43
N ARG A 430 10.69 12.17 46.27
CA ARG A 430 9.27 12.51 46.06
C ARG A 430 8.36 11.72 47.00
N LEU A 431 8.58 10.41 47.13
CA LEU A 431 7.75 9.52 47.96
C LEU A 431 8.02 9.67 49.46
N THR A 432 9.24 10.02 49.87
CA THR A 432 9.60 10.23 51.29
C THR A 432 9.34 11.65 51.79
N SER A 433 9.09 12.61 50.90
CA SER A 433 8.67 13.97 51.26
C SER A 433 7.23 14.05 51.79
N GLY A 434 6.44 12.99 51.63
CA GLY A 434 5.09 12.85 52.21
C GLY A 434 5.13 12.44 53.69
N ARG A 435 4.33 13.10 54.53
CA ARG A 435 4.30 13.01 56.01
C ARG A 435 3.79 11.67 56.59
N ASP A 436 4.15 10.53 56.02
CA ASP A 436 3.71 9.23 56.54
C ASP A 436 4.88 8.25 56.66
N GLU A 437 5.51 8.21 57.84
CA GLU A 437 6.68 7.36 58.15
C GLU A 437 6.38 5.86 57.98
N GLN A 438 5.11 5.47 57.98
CA GLN A 438 4.67 4.09 57.79
C GLN A 438 4.70 3.66 56.31
N ALA A 439 4.46 4.59 55.38
CA ALA A 439 4.51 4.34 53.94
C ALA A 439 5.95 4.09 53.44
N GLY A 440 6.94 4.81 53.98
CA GLY A 440 8.36 4.61 53.64
C GLY A 440 8.91 3.23 54.02
N GLY A 441 8.44 2.66 55.15
CA GLY A 441 8.83 1.34 55.62
C GLY A 441 8.25 0.19 54.80
N ASP A 442 7.03 0.34 54.28
CA ASP A 442 6.40 -0.67 53.42
C ASP A 442 6.93 -0.65 52.00
N LEU A 443 7.34 0.54 51.50
CA LEU A 443 7.99 0.69 50.20
C LEU A 443 9.41 0.09 50.18
N LEU A 444 10.19 0.27 51.26
CA LEU A 444 11.49 -0.40 51.42
C LEU A 444 11.35 -1.92 51.49
N ARG A 445 10.27 -2.43 52.10
CA ARG A 445 9.94 -3.86 52.09
C ARG A 445 9.52 -4.36 50.71
N ALA A 446 8.76 -3.58 49.95
CA ALA A 446 8.39 -3.90 48.56
C ALA A 446 9.61 -3.91 47.63
N PHE A 447 10.53 -2.93 47.76
CA PHE A 447 11.80 -2.91 47.02
C PHE A 447 12.71 -4.07 47.42
N ALA A 448 12.79 -4.42 48.70
CA ALA A 448 13.56 -5.57 49.19
C ALA A 448 12.94 -6.92 48.81
N ALA A 449 11.63 -6.97 48.50
CA ALA A 449 10.95 -8.14 47.95
C ALA A 449 11.18 -8.24 46.43
N LEU A 450 11.13 -7.12 45.70
CA LEU A 450 11.48 -7.02 44.28
C LEU A 450 12.94 -7.39 44.01
N SER A 451 13.88 -6.95 44.84
CA SER A 451 15.29 -7.34 44.73
C SER A 451 15.55 -8.81 45.08
N ARG A 452 14.61 -9.48 45.77
CA ARG A 452 14.64 -10.92 46.05
C ARG A 452 13.89 -11.75 45.00
N ALA A 453 12.98 -11.13 44.24
CA ALA A 453 12.22 -11.75 43.15
C ALA A 453 12.95 -11.67 41.79
N GLY A 454 14.02 -10.88 41.68
CA GLY A 454 14.94 -10.93 40.55
C GLY A 454 15.58 -12.32 40.47
N THR A 455 15.12 -13.16 39.54
CA THR A 455 15.74 -14.46 39.30
C THR A 455 17.09 -14.24 38.60
N PRO A 456 18.14 -15.04 38.92
CA PRO A 456 19.43 -15.01 38.23
C PRO A 456 19.33 -15.21 36.71
N GLN A 457 18.20 -15.73 36.22
CA GLN A 457 17.89 -15.89 34.80
C GLN A 457 17.63 -14.59 34.06
N SER A 458 17.17 -13.52 34.71
CA SER A 458 16.92 -12.23 34.05
C SER A 458 18.21 -11.50 33.68
N ASP A 459 19.22 -11.55 34.56
CA ASP A 459 20.58 -11.06 34.28
C ASP A 459 21.30 -11.97 33.27
N ALA A 460 21.13 -13.29 33.35
CA ALA A 460 21.73 -14.21 32.37
C ALA A 460 21.13 -14.09 30.96
N LEU A 461 19.82 -13.83 30.84
CA LEU A 461 19.14 -13.67 29.55
C LEU A 461 19.38 -12.30 28.91
N SER A 462 19.47 -11.24 29.72
CA SER A 462 19.90 -9.92 29.24
C SER A 462 21.38 -9.92 28.85
N THR A 463 22.24 -10.58 29.63
CA THR A 463 23.65 -10.77 29.28
C THR A 463 23.81 -11.63 28.03
N ALA A 464 23.03 -12.70 27.85
CA ALA A 464 23.06 -13.51 26.63
C ALA A 464 22.56 -12.76 25.38
N ALA A 465 21.54 -11.91 25.53
CA ALA A 465 21.05 -11.06 24.44
C ALA A 465 22.08 -9.97 24.07
N VAL A 466 22.73 -9.37 25.07
CA VAL A 466 23.81 -8.39 24.87
C VAL A 466 25.07 -9.05 24.30
N ASP A 467 25.42 -10.27 24.72
CA ASP A 467 26.55 -11.04 24.19
C ASP A 467 26.30 -11.52 22.76
N ALA A 468 25.07 -11.90 22.42
CA ALA A 468 24.67 -12.22 21.04
C ALA A 468 24.74 -10.97 20.14
N LEU A 469 24.27 -9.81 20.62
CA LEU A 469 24.42 -8.53 19.93
C LEU A 469 25.90 -8.11 19.82
N ALA A 470 26.72 -8.38 20.83
CA ALA A 470 28.16 -8.07 20.84
C ALA A 470 29.01 -9.05 20.01
N SER A 471 28.58 -10.30 19.81
CA SER A 471 29.24 -11.23 18.88
C SER A 471 28.95 -10.87 17.43
N LEU A 472 27.72 -10.44 17.13
CA LEU A 472 27.34 -9.89 15.83
C LEU A 472 28.14 -8.63 15.48
N SER A 473 28.36 -7.73 16.45
CA SER A 473 29.24 -6.57 16.27
C SER A 473 30.69 -6.97 15.96
N ARG A 474 31.21 -8.04 16.58
CA ARG A 474 32.58 -8.53 16.35
C ARG A 474 32.76 -9.24 15.01
N GLU A 475 31.74 -9.96 14.51
CA GLU A 475 31.77 -10.56 13.16
C GLU A 475 31.69 -9.51 12.05
N VAL A 476 30.89 -8.46 12.23
CA VAL A 476 30.80 -7.32 11.30
C VAL A 476 32.10 -6.50 11.29
N SER A 477 32.77 -6.37 12.43
CA SER A 477 34.06 -5.66 12.54
C SER A 477 35.26 -6.38 11.88
N GLY A 478 35.11 -7.67 11.55
CA GLY A 478 36.15 -8.49 10.91
C GLY A 478 36.19 -8.40 9.38
N VAL A 479 35.19 -7.79 8.75
CA VAL A 479 35.12 -7.63 7.30
C VAL A 479 35.79 -6.32 6.90
N ARG A 480 37.08 -6.37 6.56
CA ARG A 480 37.76 -5.25 5.90
C ARG A 480 37.09 -5.01 4.55
N PHE A 481 36.47 -3.83 4.39
CA PHE A 481 36.10 -3.30 3.09
C PHE A 481 37.35 -3.20 2.21
N VAL A 482 37.40 -3.98 1.14
CA VAL A 482 38.25 -3.69 -0.01
C VAL A 482 37.37 -2.89 -0.95
N GLU A 483 37.67 -1.59 -1.07
CA GLU A 483 37.04 -0.68 -2.03
C GLU A 483 37.39 -1.12 -3.47
N SER A 484 36.36 -1.29 -4.30
CA SER A 484 36.40 -1.04 -5.75
C SER A 484 34.99 -0.82 -6.27
#